data_AF-R7MDH4-F1
#
_entry.id   AF-R7MDH4-F1
#
_cell.length_a   1.000
_cell.length_b   1.000
_cell.length_c   1.000
_cell.angle_alpha   90.00
_cell.angle_beta   90.00
_cell.angle_gamma   90.00
#
_symmetry.space_group_name_H-M   'P 1'
#
loop_
_entity.id
_entity.type
_entity.pdbx_description
1 polymer ?
#
loop_
_entity_poly.entity_id
_entity_poly.type
_entity_poly.pdbx_seq_one_letter_code
_entity_poly.pdbx_strand_id
1 'polypeptide(L)'
;MPITPALLQKIQIPEVGRLTDYVIQNNRHISPRFLSREFLTMQDRYADRYYDTFCHDAGVMAKCLEQGKNPELPGVIYSAMCKLTEFFPRKLEYFALKGYQVAERNGDFIHMMARLNDLKKVYKNNPDKLMQYIDVLYGQERCLKELCYNYNNAISTFRSVSRPPASRESYYLMLANTQTELAKLIRRKYPDQAKKKLLCARNIYSRDRIESPERNRASIAYIDMNLRKIELIKLIQES
;
A
#
# COMPACT_ATOMS: atom_id res chain seq x y z
N MET A 1 4.76 -15.22 23.25
CA MET A 1 6.16 -15.18 23.69
C MET A 1 6.34 -13.90 24.50
N PRO A 2 7.11 -13.89 25.60
CA PRO A 2 7.54 -12.64 26.20
C PRO A 2 8.36 -11.86 25.17
N ILE A 3 8.09 -10.57 25.05
CA ILE A 3 8.82 -9.69 24.15
C ILE A 3 10.27 -9.65 24.63
N THR A 4 11.22 -9.84 23.72
CA THR A 4 12.63 -9.96 24.10
C THR A 4 13.09 -8.62 24.68
N PRO A 5 13.49 -8.54 25.97
CA PRO A 5 13.98 -7.29 26.57
C PRO A 5 15.13 -6.66 25.77
N ALA A 6 15.88 -7.49 25.04
CA ALA A 6 16.98 -7.10 24.15
C ALA A 6 16.56 -6.20 22.97
N LEU A 7 15.31 -6.25 22.49
CA LEU A 7 14.86 -5.33 21.44
C LEU A 7 14.53 -3.95 22.01
N LEU A 8 13.86 -3.91 23.15
CA LEU A 8 13.50 -2.66 23.82
C LEU A 8 14.74 -1.83 24.19
N GLN A 9 15.83 -2.50 24.58
CA GLN A 9 17.13 -1.87 24.88
C GLN A 9 17.79 -1.17 23.68
N LYS A 10 17.31 -1.40 22.45
CA LYS A 10 17.83 -0.72 21.25
C LYS A 10 17.21 0.65 21.02
N ILE A 11 16.14 0.98 21.75
CA ILE A 11 15.49 2.28 21.66
C ILE A 11 16.32 3.32 22.40
N GLN A 12 16.64 4.42 21.71
CA GLN A 12 17.51 5.47 22.23
C GLN A 12 16.73 6.62 22.87
N ILE A 13 15.55 6.96 22.34
CA ILE A 13 14.67 8.01 22.87
C ILE A 13 13.87 7.43 24.04
N PRO A 14 14.09 7.90 25.29
CA PRO A 14 13.47 7.30 26.47
C PRO A 14 11.94 7.30 26.43
N GLU A 15 11.32 8.35 25.88
CA GLU A 15 9.87 8.45 25.72
C GLU A 15 9.31 7.36 24.80
N VAL A 16 9.99 7.08 23.69
CA VAL A 16 9.60 5.99 22.77
C VAL A 16 9.72 4.65 23.47
N GLY A 17 10.78 4.47 24.27
CA GLY A 17 10.98 3.26 25.08
C GLY A 17 9.86 3.05 26.10
N ARG A 18 9.51 4.10 26.87
CA ARG A 18 8.41 4.06 27.86
C ARG A 18 7.06 3.76 27.20
N LEU A 19 6.73 4.40 26.08
CA LEU A 19 5.48 4.10 25.38
C LEU A 19 5.48 2.66 24.85
N THR A 20 6.59 2.21 24.28
CA THR A 20 6.73 0.84 23.76
C THR A 20 6.46 -0.17 24.87
N ASP A 21 7.13 -0.04 26.01
CA ASP A 21 6.95 -0.93 27.17
C ASP A 21 5.51 -0.90 27.69
N TYR A 22 4.92 0.29 27.85
CA TYR A 22 3.52 0.43 28.27
C TYR A 22 2.54 -0.29 27.32
N VAL A 23 2.71 -0.11 26.01
CA VAL A 23 1.84 -0.73 25.00
C VAL A 23 1.99 -2.25 25.00
N ILE A 24 3.20 -2.75 25.25
CA ILE A 24 3.50 -4.17 25.36
C ILE A 24 2.81 -4.80 26.55
N GLN A 25 2.93 -4.17 27.73
CA GLN A 25 2.33 -4.66 28.97
C GLN A 25 0.79 -4.65 28.90
N ASN A 26 0.23 -3.68 28.18
CA ASN A 26 -1.23 -3.48 28.07
C ASN A 26 -1.81 -3.94 26.71
N ASN A 27 -1.07 -4.74 25.94
CA ASN A 27 -1.31 -4.97 24.50
C ASN A 27 -2.76 -5.35 24.12
N ARG A 28 -3.48 -6.09 24.97
CA ARG A 28 -4.89 -6.49 24.74
C ARG A 28 -5.90 -5.35 24.89
N HIS A 29 -5.54 -4.28 25.61
CA HIS A 29 -6.43 -3.17 25.95
C HIS A 29 -6.07 -1.89 25.20
N ILE A 30 -4.92 -1.85 24.52
CA ILE A 30 -4.53 -0.71 23.70
C ILE A 30 -5.29 -0.70 22.39
N SER A 31 -6.00 0.40 22.14
CA SER A 31 -6.63 0.66 20.85
C SER A 31 -5.62 1.26 19.84
N PRO A 32 -5.78 0.99 18.54
CA PRO A 32 -4.98 1.65 17.50
C PRO A 32 -5.05 3.18 17.56
N ARG A 33 -6.21 3.74 17.95
CA ARG A 33 -6.42 5.19 18.06
C ARG A 33 -5.59 5.80 19.18
N PHE A 34 -5.51 5.15 20.34
CA PHE A 34 -4.64 5.59 21.43
C PHE A 34 -3.18 5.60 20.97
N LEU A 35 -2.70 4.47 20.44
CA LEU A 35 -1.32 4.36 19.98
C LEU A 35 -0.97 5.40 18.92
N SER A 36 -1.86 5.61 17.95
CA SER A 36 -1.66 6.61 16.90
C SER A 36 -1.51 8.02 17.47
N ARG A 37 -2.32 8.39 18.48
CA ARG A 37 -2.24 9.72 19.09
C ARG A 37 -0.94 9.91 19.85
N GLU A 38 -0.59 8.99 20.74
CA GLU A 38 0.63 9.09 21.53
C GLU A 38 1.89 9.07 20.65
N PHE A 39 1.89 8.24 19.60
CA PHE A 39 3.00 8.18 18.65
C PHE A 39 3.18 9.47 17.85
N LEU A 40 2.09 10.11 17.40
CA LEU A 40 2.17 11.38 16.69
C LEU A 40 2.68 12.51 17.59
N THR A 41 2.28 12.56 18.87
CA THR A 41 2.85 13.51 19.84
C THR A 41 4.36 13.37 19.97
N MET A 42 4.88 12.13 19.94
CA MET A 42 6.33 11.90 19.93
C MET A 42 6.97 12.30 18.60
N GLN A 43 6.32 11.98 17.47
CA GLN A 43 6.80 12.37 16.15
C GLN A 43 7.00 13.89 16.07
N ASP A 44 6.00 14.67 16.48
CA ASP A 44 6.07 16.14 16.45
C ASP A 44 7.19 16.71 17.33
N ARG A 45 7.56 16.00 18.41
CA ARG A 45 8.61 16.43 19.33
C ARG A 45 10.02 16.05 18.86
N TYR A 46 10.20 14.89 18.25
CA TYR A 46 11.52 14.31 18.00
C TYR A 46 11.91 14.23 16.53
N ALA A 47 10.97 14.17 15.59
CA ALA A 47 11.29 13.90 14.19
C ALA A 47 12.12 15.02 13.55
N ASP A 48 11.94 16.29 13.94
CA ASP A 48 12.68 17.40 13.35
C ASP A 48 14.16 17.44 13.78
N ARG A 49 14.45 17.16 15.06
CA ARG A 49 15.81 17.27 15.63
C ARG A 49 16.57 15.94 15.66
N TYR A 50 15.86 14.83 15.75
CA TYR A 50 16.42 13.49 15.93
C TYR A 50 15.84 12.53 14.89
N TYR A 51 15.68 12.99 13.65
CA TYR A 51 14.98 12.26 12.58
C TYR A 51 15.42 10.80 12.44
N ASP A 52 16.73 10.55 12.29
CA ASP A 52 17.26 9.21 12.07
C ASP A 52 17.09 8.31 13.30
N THR A 53 17.34 8.84 14.49
CA THR A 53 17.13 8.13 15.76
C THR A 53 15.65 7.82 15.96
N PHE A 54 14.75 8.76 15.71
CA PHE A 54 13.31 8.56 15.80
C PHE A 54 12.83 7.50 14.80
N CYS A 55 13.32 7.54 13.56
CA CYS A 55 13.01 6.51 12.57
C CYS A 55 13.51 5.13 13.00
N HIS A 56 14.73 5.05 13.55
CA HIS A 56 15.28 3.82 14.09
C HIS A 56 14.41 3.26 15.21
N ASP A 57 14.13 4.08 16.22
CA ASP A 57 13.37 3.71 17.41
C ASP A 57 11.93 3.32 17.07
N ALA A 58 11.27 4.04 16.15
CA ALA A 58 9.95 3.68 15.64
C ALA A 58 9.96 2.31 14.94
N GLY A 59 11.02 2.02 14.16
CA GLY A 59 11.21 0.71 13.54
C GLY A 59 11.42 -0.41 14.57
N VAL A 60 12.14 -0.14 15.66
CA VAL A 60 12.32 -1.07 16.77
C VAL A 60 11.00 -1.28 17.52
N MET A 61 10.28 -0.20 17.85
CA MET A 61 8.96 -0.24 18.47
C MET A 61 8.00 -1.10 17.66
N ALA A 62 7.88 -0.87 16.35
CA ALA A 62 7.01 -1.66 15.48
C ALA A 62 7.34 -3.17 15.53
N LYS A 63 8.63 -3.53 15.48
CA LYS A 63 9.08 -4.92 15.61
C LYS A 63 8.73 -5.54 16.96
N CYS A 64 8.85 -4.78 18.04
CA CYS A 64 8.41 -5.26 19.36
C CYS A 64 6.90 -5.54 19.34
N LEU A 65 6.10 -4.63 18.78
CA LEU A 65 4.66 -4.79 18.71
C LEU A 65 4.22 -5.98 17.85
N GLU A 66 5.00 -6.37 16.82
CA GLU A 66 4.73 -7.57 16.01
C GLU A 66 4.78 -8.87 16.82
N GLN A 67 5.46 -8.87 17.97
CA GLN A 67 5.50 -10.03 18.89
C GLN A 67 4.31 -10.05 19.86
N GLY A 68 3.47 -9.01 19.82
CA GLY A 68 2.30 -8.84 20.68
C GLY A 68 1.09 -9.69 20.26
N LYS A 69 0.01 -9.58 21.04
CA LYS A 69 -1.27 -10.29 20.79
C LYS A 69 -2.24 -9.49 19.93
N ASN A 70 -2.04 -8.19 19.80
CA ASN A 70 -2.85 -7.29 18.99
C ASN A 70 -2.13 -7.01 17.65
N PRO A 71 -2.57 -7.66 16.56
CA PRO A 71 -1.88 -7.59 15.27
C PRO A 71 -2.09 -6.27 14.53
N GLU A 72 -2.98 -5.39 14.99
CA GLU A 72 -3.24 -4.07 14.37
C GLU A 72 -2.18 -3.02 14.76
N LEU A 73 -1.58 -3.14 15.96
CA LEU A 73 -0.71 -2.10 16.53
C LEU A 73 0.57 -1.83 15.71
N PRO A 74 1.29 -2.82 15.17
CA PRO A 74 2.46 -2.55 14.34
C PRO A 74 2.10 -1.75 13.08
N GLY A 75 0.93 -2.01 12.51
CA GLY A 75 0.42 -1.34 11.32
C GLY A 75 0.22 0.17 11.52
N VAL A 76 -0.12 0.59 12.75
CA VAL A 76 -0.22 2.01 13.13
C VAL A 76 1.14 2.70 13.00
N ILE A 77 2.18 2.11 13.57
CA ILE A 77 3.53 2.67 13.54
C ILE A 77 4.06 2.72 12.10
N TYR A 78 3.97 1.61 11.36
CA TYR A 78 4.40 1.58 9.96
C TYR A 78 3.65 2.59 9.10
N SER A 79 2.36 2.81 9.35
CA SER A 79 1.57 3.81 8.63
C SER A 79 1.99 5.25 8.93
N ALA A 80 2.29 5.58 10.19
CA ALA A 80 2.81 6.88 10.54
C ALA A 80 4.19 7.11 9.91
N MET A 81 5.07 6.11 9.97
CA MET A 81 6.41 6.19 9.39
C MET A 81 6.41 6.34 7.88
N CYS A 82 5.48 5.71 7.14
CA CYS A 82 5.36 5.94 5.69
C CYS A 82 5.05 7.41 5.35
N LYS A 83 4.25 8.10 6.18
CA LYS A 83 3.97 9.53 5.99
C LYS A 83 5.21 10.38 6.29
N LEU A 84 5.87 10.12 7.43
CA LEU A 84 7.06 10.87 7.85
C LEU A 84 8.25 10.70 6.87
N THR A 85 8.31 9.56 6.19
CA THR A 85 9.43 9.22 5.31
C THR A 85 9.12 9.39 3.82
N GLU A 86 8.01 10.05 3.45
CA GLU A 86 7.53 10.07 2.08
C GLU A 86 8.53 10.64 1.05
N PHE A 87 9.41 11.54 1.49
CA PHE A 87 10.47 12.15 0.68
C PHE A 87 11.83 11.44 0.78
N PHE A 88 11.91 10.32 1.50
CA PHE A 88 13.14 9.55 1.73
C PHE A 88 12.97 8.12 1.19
N PRO A 89 13.22 7.87 -0.11
CA PRO A 89 12.80 6.64 -0.79
C PRO A 89 13.24 5.34 -0.12
N ARG A 90 14.48 5.29 0.40
CA ARG A 90 15.00 4.09 1.10
C ARG A 90 14.26 3.79 2.40
N LYS A 91 13.92 4.82 3.18
CA LYS A 91 13.17 4.67 4.44
C LYS A 91 11.69 4.37 4.15
N LEU A 92 11.10 5.06 3.18
CA LEU A 92 9.74 4.80 2.72
C LEU A 92 9.57 3.35 2.28
N GLU A 93 10.49 2.85 1.45
CA GLU A 93 10.50 1.45 1.00
C GLU A 93 10.53 0.47 2.16
N TYR A 94 11.43 0.67 3.12
CA TYR A 94 11.54 -0.17 4.31
C TYR A 94 10.22 -0.24 5.10
N PHE A 95 9.66 0.91 5.46
CA PHE A 95 8.44 0.97 6.25
C PHE A 95 7.22 0.51 5.47
N ALA A 96 7.17 0.76 4.15
CA ALA A 96 6.07 0.34 3.32
C ALA A 96 6.05 -1.18 3.10
N LEU A 97 7.20 -1.81 2.88
CA LEU A 97 7.32 -3.28 2.82
C LEU A 97 6.90 -3.93 4.14
N LYS A 98 7.34 -3.38 5.27
CA LYS A 98 6.98 -3.91 6.60
C LYS A 98 5.50 -3.72 6.91
N GLY A 99 4.96 -2.54 6.64
CA GLY A 99 3.54 -2.25 6.79
C GLY A 99 2.68 -3.14 5.88
N TYR A 100 3.15 -3.43 4.66
CA TYR A 100 2.47 -4.34 3.74
C TYR A 100 2.41 -5.76 4.31
N GLN A 101 3.51 -6.29 4.86
CA GLN A 101 3.54 -7.61 5.51
C GLN A 101 2.58 -7.71 6.70
N VAL A 102 2.44 -6.65 7.49
CA VAL A 102 1.46 -6.60 8.58
C VAL A 102 0.03 -6.60 8.03
N ALA A 103 -0.26 -5.76 7.04
CA ALA A 103 -1.60 -5.69 6.46
C ALA A 103 -2.01 -7.00 5.76
N GLU A 104 -1.07 -7.65 5.06
CA GLU A 104 -1.31 -8.94 4.40
C GLU A 104 -1.63 -10.06 5.41
N ARG A 105 -0.90 -10.15 6.52
CA ARG A 105 -1.20 -11.10 7.61
C ARG A 105 -2.58 -10.88 8.22
N ASN A 106 -3.06 -9.64 8.22
CA ASN A 106 -4.36 -9.27 8.78
C ASN A 106 -5.51 -9.34 7.76
N GLY A 107 -5.23 -9.67 6.49
CA GLY A 107 -6.24 -9.62 5.43
C GLY A 107 -6.78 -8.21 5.15
N ASP A 108 -6.03 -7.17 5.50
CA ASP A 108 -6.46 -5.77 5.37
C ASP A 108 -6.08 -5.21 3.99
N PHE A 109 -6.94 -5.48 3.01
CA PHE A 109 -6.71 -5.07 1.62
C PHE A 109 -6.63 -3.55 1.43
N ILE A 110 -7.24 -2.75 2.32
CA ILE A 110 -7.19 -1.29 2.23
C ILE A 110 -5.80 -0.79 2.63
N HIS A 111 -5.26 -1.27 3.75
CA HIS A 111 -3.90 -0.92 4.16
C HIS A 111 -2.84 -1.56 3.25
N MET A 112 -3.05 -2.77 2.73
CA MET A 112 -2.19 -3.34 1.68
C MET A 112 -2.13 -2.40 0.47
N MET A 113 -3.27 -1.92 -0.03
CA MET A 113 -3.33 -0.99 -1.16
C MET A 113 -2.63 0.34 -0.85
N ALA A 114 -2.79 0.88 0.36
CA ALA A 114 -2.09 2.09 0.80
C ALA A 114 -0.56 1.90 0.76
N ARG A 115 -0.06 0.76 1.26
CA ARG A 115 1.38 0.44 1.24
C ARG A 115 1.92 0.19 -0.15
N LEU A 116 1.15 -0.46 -1.02
CA LEU A 116 1.51 -0.60 -2.42
C LEU A 116 1.57 0.75 -3.15
N ASN A 117 0.71 1.71 -2.81
CA ASN A 117 0.82 3.08 -3.33
C ASN A 117 2.10 3.78 -2.87
N ASP A 118 2.51 3.57 -1.61
CA ASP A 118 3.78 4.10 -1.10
C ASP A 118 4.98 3.48 -1.83
N LEU A 119 5.00 2.15 -2.02
CA LEU A 119 6.04 1.45 -2.81
C LEU A 119 6.05 1.89 -4.29
N LYS A 120 4.87 2.12 -4.87
CA LYS A 120 4.75 2.63 -6.24
C LYS A 120 5.47 3.97 -6.39
N LYS A 121 5.39 4.88 -5.39
CA LYS A 121 6.14 6.15 -5.44
C LYS A 121 7.66 5.93 -5.49
N VAL A 122 8.17 4.90 -4.82
CA VAL A 122 9.60 4.57 -4.78
C VAL A 122 10.08 3.96 -6.11
N TYR A 123 9.28 3.08 -6.72
CA TYR A 123 9.71 2.28 -7.86
C TYR A 123 9.34 2.90 -9.21
N LYS A 124 8.27 3.69 -9.26
CA LYS A 124 7.83 4.35 -10.47
C LYS A 124 8.94 5.30 -10.96
N ASN A 125 9.23 5.21 -12.26
CA ASN A 125 10.30 5.96 -12.94
C ASN A 125 11.73 5.58 -12.53
N ASN A 126 11.93 4.46 -11.81
CA ASN A 126 13.26 3.92 -11.55
C ASN A 126 13.47 2.66 -12.42
N PRO A 127 14.30 2.73 -13.48
CA PRO A 127 14.55 1.60 -14.38
C PRO A 127 15.11 0.37 -13.66
N ASP A 128 15.98 0.55 -12.67
CA ASP A 128 16.60 -0.54 -11.91
C ASP A 128 15.59 -1.28 -11.03
N LYS A 129 14.43 -0.65 -10.78
CA LYS A 129 13.33 -1.22 -9.99
C LYS A 129 12.10 -1.60 -10.82
N LEU A 130 12.26 -1.76 -12.14
CA LEU A 130 11.14 -2.08 -13.04
C LEU A 130 10.39 -3.35 -12.63
N MET A 131 11.10 -4.40 -12.20
CA MET A 131 10.47 -5.65 -11.79
C MET A 131 9.65 -5.48 -10.51
N GLN A 132 10.21 -4.80 -9.51
CA GLN A 132 9.52 -4.48 -8.27
C GLN A 132 8.30 -3.59 -8.51
N TYR A 133 8.37 -2.67 -9.48
CA TYR A 133 7.23 -1.87 -9.91
C TYR A 133 6.13 -2.73 -10.54
N ILE A 134 6.48 -3.67 -11.41
CA ILE A 134 5.53 -4.64 -11.99
C ILE A 134 4.88 -5.49 -10.88
N ASP A 135 5.66 -5.97 -9.92
CA ASP A 135 5.16 -6.76 -8.78
C ASP A 135 4.19 -5.94 -7.91
N VAL A 136 4.50 -4.66 -7.66
CA VAL A 136 3.58 -3.73 -6.99
C VAL A 136 2.28 -3.60 -7.77
N LEU A 137 2.30 -3.45 -9.10
CA LEU A 137 1.09 -3.35 -9.90
C LEU A 137 0.25 -4.63 -9.86
N TYR A 138 0.88 -5.81 -9.84
CA TYR A 138 0.18 -7.08 -9.63
C TYR A 138 -0.45 -7.17 -8.24
N GLY A 139 0.28 -6.73 -7.21
CA GLY A 139 -0.25 -6.62 -5.84
C GLY A 139 -1.46 -5.68 -5.77
N GLN A 140 -1.38 -4.52 -6.43
CA GLN A 140 -2.48 -3.56 -6.50
C GLN A 140 -3.70 -4.16 -7.21
N GLU A 141 -3.49 -4.82 -8.36
CA GLU A 141 -4.57 -5.48 -9.09
C GLU A 141 -5.29 -6.52 -8.20
N ARG A 142 -4.54 -7.32 -7.44
CA ARG A 142 -5.10 -8.31 -6.52
C ARG A 142 -5.92 -7.65 -5.42
N CYS A 143 -5.36 -6.67 -4.72
CA CYS A 143 -6.09 -5.94 -3.66
C CYS A 143 -7.35 -5.27 -4.21
N LEU A 144 -7.27 -4.64 -5.37
CA LEU A 144 -8.40 -3.92 -5.96
C LEU A 144 -9.52 -4.87 -6.42
N LYS A 145 -9.18 -6.07 -6.92
CA LYS A 145 -10.19 -7.09 -7.22
C LYS A 145 -10.95 -7.52 -5.97
N GLU A 146 -10.24 -7.76 -4.86
CA GLU A 146 -10.85 -8.08 -3.57
C GLU A 146 -11.74 -6.94 -3.06
N LEU A 147 -11.25 -5.70 -3.09
CA LEU A 147 -12.02 -4.53 -2.67
C LEU A 147 -13.26 -4.27 -3.55
N CYS A 148 -13.21 -4.62 -4.83
CA CYS A 148 -14.37 -4.53 -5.72
C CYS A 148 -15.41 -5.63 -5.46
N TYR A 149 -14.97 -6.87 -5.29
CA TYR A 149 -15.84 -8.05 -5.13
C TYR A 149 -16.44 -8.13 -3.72
N ASN A 150 -15.62 -7.90 -2.69
CA ASN A 150 -15.96 -8.03 -1.27
C ASN A 150 -16.13 -6.67 -0.57
N TYR A 151 -16.50 -5.62 -1.32
CA TYR A 151 -16.54 -4.23 -0.85
C TYR A 151 -17.23 -4.06 0.51
N ASN A 152 -18.46 -4.56 0.68
CA ASN A 152 -19.22 -4.34 1.92
C ASN A 152 -18.51 -4.91 3.16
N ASN A 153 -17.85 -6.07 3.02
CA ASN A 153 -17.07 -6.69 4.08
C ASN A 153 -15.74 -5.95 4.36
N ALA A 154 -15.08 -5.49 3.31
CA ALA A 154 -13.85 -4.71 3.44
C ALA A 154 -14.09 -3.37 4.16
N ILE A 155 -15.26 -2.77 3.94
CA ILE A 155 -15.64 -1.47 4.52
C ILE A 155 -16.14 -1.63 5.96
N SER A 156 -16.89 -2.69 6.27
CA SER A 156 -17.40 -2.93 7.64
C SER A 156 -16.29 -3.20 8.66
N THR A 157 -15.16 -3.73 8.20
CA THR A 157 -13.98 -4.04 9.01
C THR A 157 -12.95 -2.91 8.99
N PHE A 158 -13.13 -1.88 8.16
CA PHE A 158 -12.19 -0.78 8.01
C PHE A 158 -12.20 0.14 9.23
N ARG A 159 -11.08 0.14 9.96
CA ARG A 159 -10.88 0.97 11.15
C ARG A 159 -9.82 2.04 10.86
N SER A 160 -10.21 3.09 10.15
CA SER A 160 -9.35 4.28 9.94
C SER A 160 -9.70 5.38 10.92
N VAL A 161 -8.67 6.04 11.43
CA VAL A 161 -8.80 7.13 12.39
C VAL A 161 -9.09 8.47 11.69
N SER A 162 -8.82 8.59 10.38
CA SER A 162 -8.71 9.90 9.71
C SER A 162 -9.55 10.12 8.46
N ARG A 163 -9.91 9.07 7.70
CA ARG A 163 -10.62 9.22 6.42
C ARG A 163 -11.59 8.06 6.18
N PRO A 164 -12.76 8.33 5.58
CA PRO A 164 -13.63 7.26 5.11
C PRO A 164 -12.95 6.50 3.97
N PRO A 165 -13.32 5.23 3.76
CA PRO A 165 -12.81 4.46 2.63
C PRO A 165 -13.35 5.01 1.31
N ALA A 166 -12.64 4.75 0.22
CA ALA A 166 -13.07 5.15 -1.12
C ALA A 166 -14.34 4.40 -1.55
N SER A 167 -15.11 4.98 -2.47
CA SER A 167 -16.31 4.34 -3.03
C SER A 167 -15.95 3.09 -3.85
N ARG A 168 -16.94 2.20 -4.04
CA ARG A 168 -16.77 1.00 -4.87
C ARG A 168 -16.37 1.36 -6.31
N GLU A 169 -16.99 2.42 -6.85
CA GLU A 169 -16.72 2.97 -8.17
C GLU A 169 -15.28 3.49 -8.26
N SER A 170 -14.77 4.13 -7.20
CA SER A 170 -13.37 4.57 -7.12
C SER A 170 -12.41 3.38 -7.18
N TYR A 171 -12.70 2.28 -6.49
CA TYR A 171 -11.87 1.07 -6.57
C TYR A 171 -11.88 0.44 -7.97
N TYR A 172 -13.04 0.40 -8.64
CA TYR A 172 -13.11 -0.05 -10.04
C TYR A 172 -12.25 0.83 -10.96
N LEU A 173 -12.31 2.15 -10.82
CA LEU A 173 -11.47 3.07 -11.58
C LEU A 173 -9.97 2.87 -11.30
N MET A 174 -9.59 2.67 -10.04
CA MET A 174 -8.21 2.34 -9.68
C MET A 174 -7.77 1.00 -10.30
N LEU A 175 -8.66 0.01 -10.35
CA LEU A 175 -8.39 -1.29 -10.97
C LEU A 175 -8.14 -1.14 -12.47
N ALA A 176 -9.00 -0.41 -13.17
CA ALA A 176 -8.85 -0.17 -14.61
C ALA A 176 -7.54 0.57 -14.95
N ASN A 177 -7.19 1.59 -14.17
CA ASN A 177 -5.92 2.30 -14.29
C ASN A 177 -4.73 1.36 -14.10
N THR A 178 -4.75 0.57 -13.02
CA THR A 178 -3.68 -0.39 -12.68
C THR A 178 -3.50 -1.44 -13.77
N GLN A 179 -4.60 -1.99 -14.29
CA GLN A 179 -4.58 -2.98 -15.37
C GLN A 179 -4.04 -2.40 -16.69
N THR A 180 -4.41 -1.16 -17.01
CA THR A 180 -3.91 -0.46 -18.19
C THR A 180 -2.41 -0.20 -18.10
N GLU A 181 -1.95 0.27 -16.93
CA GLU A 181 -0.53 0.53 -16.65
C GLU A 181 0.30 -0.75 -16.73
N LEU A 182 -0.15 -1.82 -16.09
CA LEU A 182 0.49 -3.13 -16.11
C LEU A 182 0.56 -3.72 -17.53
N ALA A 183 -0.53 -3.64 -18.30
CA ALA A 183 -0.58 -4.11 -19.67
C ALA A 183 0.48 -3.44 -20.55
N LYS A 184 0.71 -2.13 -20.40
CA LYS A 184 1.74 -1.40 -21.16
C LYS A 184 3.14 -1.94 -20.92
N LEU A 185 3.45 -2.34 -19.70
CA LEU A 185 4.76 -2.83 -19.30
C LEU A 185 4.99 -4.26 -19.80
N ILE A 186 3.95 -5.11 -19.74
CA ILE A 186 4.09 -6.53 -20.06
C ILE A 186 3.80 -6.89 -21.51
N ARG A 187 3.15 -6.00 -22.31
CA ARG A 187 2.64 -6.32 -23.66
C ARG A 187 3.64 -6.92 -24.65
N ARG A 188 4.94 -6.64 -24.51
CA ARG A 188 5.98 -7.20 -25.38
C ARG A 188 6.27 -8.66 -25.04
N LYS A 189 6.32 -8.98 -23.74
CA LYS A 189 6.69 -10.30 -23.23
C LYS A 189 5.47 -11.23 -23.08
N TYR A 190 4.32 -10.67 -22.71
CA TYR A 190 3.08 -11.39 -22.42
C TYR A 190 1.88 -10.69 -23.11
N PRO A 191 1.81 -10.72 -24.46
CA PRO A 191 0.80 -9.98 -25.23
C PRO A 191 -0.64 -10.39 -24.91
N ASP A 192 -0.91 -11.69 -24.74
CA ASP A 192 -2.26 -12.18 -24.40
C ASP A 192 -2.73 -11.73 -23.01
N GLN A 193 -1.83 -11.77 -22.04
CA GLN A 193 -2.11 -11.30 -20.70
C GLN A 193 -2.37 -9.78 -20.68
N ALA A 194 -1.59 -9.02 -21.45
CA ALA A 194 -1.82 -7.58 -21.63
C ALA A 194 -3.18 -7.29 -22.29
N LYS A 195 -3.54 -8.03 -23.35
CA LYS A 195 -4.84 -7.90 -24.04
C LYS A 195 -5.99 -8.14 -23.07
N LYS A 196 -5.94 -9.22 -22.29
CA LYS A 196 -6.97 -9.53 -21.29
C LYS A 196 -7.14 -8.40 -20.27
N LYS A 197 -6.04 -7.85 -19.74
CA LYS A 197 -6.07 -6.72 -18.79
C LYS A 197 -6.69 -5.47 -19.40
N LEU A 198 -6.33 -5.13 -20.64
CA LEU A 198 -6.88 -3.97 -21.35
C LEU A 198 -8.39 -4.12 -21.61
N LEU A 199 -8.85 -5.31 -22.01
CA LEU A 199 -10.28 -5.56 -22.20
C LEU A 199 -11.06 -5.43 -20.88
N CYS A 200 -10.51 -5.94 -19.77
CA CYS A 200 -11.11 -5.74 -18.45
C CYS A 200 -11.20 -4.25 -18.08
N ALA A 201 -10.12 -3.49 -18.26
CA ALA A 201 -10.10 -2.06 -17.98
C ALA A 201 -11.11 -1.28 -18.86
N ARG A 202 -11.18 -1.62 -20.16
CA ARG A 202 -12.15 -1.03 -21.10
C ARG A 202 -13.58 -1.25 -20.63
N ASN A 203 -13.91 -2.47 -20.25
CA ASN A 203 -15.25 -2.82 -19.75
C ASN A 203 -15.61 -2.06 -18.47
N ILE A 204 -14.63 -1.69 -17.63
CA ILE A 204 -14.89 -0.83 -16.47
C ILE A 204 -15.24 0.57 -16.96
N TYR A 205 -14.38 1.22 -17.74
CA TYR A 205 -14.62 2.59 -18.23
C TYR A 205 -15.89 2.75 -19.08
N SER A 206 -16.37 1.68 -19.72
CA SER A 206 -17.62 1.67 -20.48
C SER A 206 -18.90 1.61 -19.62
N ARG A 207 -18.81 1.51 -18.29
CA ARG A 207 -20.01 1.43 -17.43
C ARG A 207 -20.64 2.80 -17.22
N ASP A 208 -21.97 2.87 -17.35
CA ASP A 208 -22.77 4.10 -17.22
C ASP A 208 -22.72 4.75 -15.83
N ARG A 209 -22.36 3.98 -14.79
CA ARG A 209 -22.32 4.45 -13.40
C ARG A 209 -20.99 5.07 -12.97
N ILE A 210 -20.05 5.29 -13.90
CA ILE A 210 -18.73 5.84 -13.59
C ILE A 210 -18.71 7.35 -13.85
N GLU A 211 -18.40 8.10 -12.80
CA GLU A 211 -18.30 9.56 -12.81
C GLU A 211 -17.34 10.06 -13.90
N SER A 212 -17.83 10.97 -14.76
CA SER A 212 -17.16 11.60 -15.92
C SER A 212 -17.07 10.77 -17.22
N PRO A 213 -18.14 10.81 -18.06
CA PRO A 213 -18.15 10.20 -19.39
C PRO A 213 -17.02 10.66 -20.32
N GLU A 214 -16.59 11.94 -20.24
CA GLU A 214 -15.50 12.49 -21.05
C GLU A 214 -14.14 11.88 -20.71
N ARG A 215 -13.81 11.78 -19.42
CA ARG A 215 -12.57 11.15 -18.97
C ARG A 215 -12.52 9.67 -19.32
N ASN A 216 -13.69 9.00 -19.29
CA ASN A 216 -13.81 7.60 -19.68
C ASN A 216 -13.58 7.42 -21.19
N ARG A 217 -14.09 8.32 -22.04
CA ARG A 217 -13.85 8.30 -23.49
C ARG A 217 -12.36 8.38 -23.84
N ALA A 218 -11.60 9.29 -23.21
CA ALA A 218 -10.16 9.39 -23.43
C ALA A 218 -9.42 8.11 -22.98
N SER A 219 -9.83 7.53 -21.86
CA SER A 219 -9.26 6.28 -21.34
C SER A 219 -9.53 5.09 -22.26
N ILE A 220 -10.75 4.99 -22.81
CA ILE A 220 -11.12 3.95 -23.79
C ILE A 220 -10.30 4.10 -25.08
N ALA A 221 -10.20 5.31 -25.64
CA ALA A 221 -9.40 5.56 -26.85
C ALA A 221 -7.93 5.18 -26.64
N TYR A 222 -7.38 5.49 -25.46
CA TYR A 222 -6.03 5.09 -25.09
C TYR A 222 -5.86 3.57 -24.98
N ILE A 223 -6.85 2.87 -24.41
CA ILE A 223 -6.86 1.40 -24.35
C ILE A 223 -6.91 0.80 -25.76
N ASP A 224 -7.79 1.30 -26.62
CA ASP A 224 -7.95 0.82 -28.00
C ASP A 224 -6.66 1.02 -28.82
N MET A 225 -5.95 2.13 -28.60
CA MET A 225 -4.59 2.31 -29.16
C MET A 225 -3.62 1.22 -28.68
N ASN A 226 -3.62 0.85 -27.40
CA ASN A 226 -2.72 -0.18 -26.88
C ASN A 226 -3.10 -1.59 -27.34
N LEU A 227 -4.39 -1.88 -27.54
CA LEU A 227 -4.86 -3.14 -28.11
C LEU A 227 -4.31 -3.34 -29.53
N ARG A 228 -4.43 -2.32 -30.39
CA ARG A 228 -3.84 -2.34 -31.76
C ARG A 228 -2.33 -2.58 -31.74
N LYS A 229 -1.62 -1.97 -30.78
CA LYS A 229 -0.17 -2.20 -30.61
C LYS A 229 0.15 -3.65 -30.23
N ILE A 230 -0.71 -4.34 -29.51
CA ILE A 230 -0.53 -5.76 -29.16
C ILE A 230 -0.75 -6.64 -30.39
N GLU A 231 -1.77 -6.33 -31.19
CA GLU A 231 -2.06 -7.07 -32.44
C GLU A 231 -0.89 -6.97 -33.40
N LEU A 232 -0.30 -5.79 -33.57
CA LEU A 232 0.91 -5.62 -34.38
C LEU A 232 2.10 -6.43 -33.86
N ILE A 233 2.30 -6.49 -32.53
CA ILE A 233 3.37 -7.30 -31.93
C ILE A 233 3.19 -8.78 -32.27
N LYS A 234 1.96 -9.29 -32.19
CA LYS A 234 1.66 -10.69 -32.51
C LYS A 234 1.93 -11.00 -33.98
N LEU A 235 1.48 -10.15 -34.89
CA LEU A 235 1.74 -10.31 -36.32
C LEU A 235 3.23 -10.40 -36.64
N ILE A 236 4.06 -9.60 -35.96
CA ILE A 236 5.54 -9.63 -36.12
C ILE A 236 6.17 -10.89 -35.49
N GLN A 237 5.58 -11.45 -34.44
CA GLN A 237 6.08 -12.66 -33.78
C GLN A 237 5.70 -13.94 -34.53
N GLU A 238 4.65 -13.89 -35.33
CA GLU A 238 4.12 -15.01 -36.13
C GLU A 238 4.70 -15.04 -37.55
N SER A 239 5.40 -13.98 -37.98
CA SER A 239 6.13 -13.86 -39.25
C SER A 239 7.60 -14.24 -39.11
#